data_AF-A0A962WDS8-F1
#
_entry.id   AF-A0A962WDS8-F1
#
_cell.length_a   1.000
_cell.length_b   1.000
_cell.length_c   1.000
_cell.angle_alpha   90.00
_cell.angle_beta   90.00
_cell.angle_gamma   90.00
#
_symmetry.space_group_name_H-M   'P 1'
#
loop_
_entity.id
_entity.type
_entity.pdbx_description
1 polymer ?
#
loop_
_entity_poly.entity_id
_entity_poly.type
_entity_poly.pdbx_seq_one_letter_code
_entity_poly.pdbx_strand_id
1 'polypeptide(L)'
;RADQVQAFLPSPMAMATAMYHTGKDPIHRIARNSPDMPIPRGDRQRRLHKAFLRYHDANNWPMLREALKRMGRADLIGNGKRHLIPTWQPAGTGDASTQPGKAKAFRTQHTGLPDAKRPTKAGAASGKPRKPGKGRARKGINPGSPTGRGKRR
;
A
#
# COMPACT_ATOMS: atom_id res chain seq x y z
N ARG A 1 4.60 17.19 -13.75
CA ARG A 1 4.92 15.97 -12.95
C ARG A 1 4.83 14.79 -13.91
N ALA A 2 5.86 13.94 -13.98
CA ALA A 2 5.95 12.90 -15.01
C ALA A 2 5.33 11.59 -14.52
N ASP A 3 4.07 11.33 -14.85
CA ASP A 3 3.40 10.10 -14.44
C ASP A 3 3.63 8.95 -15.41
N GLN A 4 3.95 9.24 -16.68
CA GLN A 4 4.28 8.22 -17.67
C GLN A 4 5.80 8.07 -17.80
N VAL A 5 6.29 6.86 -17.57
CA VAL A 5 7.68 6.46 -17.82
C VAL A 5 7.61 5.29 -18.78
N GLN A 6 8.00 5.54 -20.02
CA GLN A 6 8.06 4.51 -21.05
C GLN A 6 9.24 3.58 -20.78
N ALA A 7 9.02 2.27 -20.96
CA ALA A 7 10.11 1.32 -20.98
C ALA A 7 10.86 1.41 -22.30
N PHE A 8 12.19 1.35 -22.25
CA PHE A 8 13.01 1.27 -23.45
C PHE A 8 12.69 -0.02 -24.22
N LEU A 9 12.27 0.11 -25.47
CA LEU A 9 12.14 -1.00 -26.43
C LEU A 9 13.21 -0.78 -27.51
N PRO A 10 14.19 -1.70 -27.67
CA PRO A 10 15.25 -1.54 -28.65
C PRO A 10 14.67 -1.59 -30.08
N SER A 11 14.63 -0.45 -30.74
CA SER A 11 14.28 -0.35 -32.16
C SER A 11 15.54 -0.51 -33.01
N PRO A 12 15.51 -1.28 -34.12
CA PRO A 12 16.62 -1.28 -35.07
C PRO A 12 16.87 0.13 -35.60
N MET A 13 18.12 0.42 -35.96
CA MET A 13 18.63 1.73 -36.41
C MET A 13 18.63 2.86 -35.37
N ALA A 14 18.14 2.65 -34.13
CA ALA A 14 18.21 3.66 -33.08
C ALA A 14 19.57 3.65 -32.36
N MET A 15 20.17 4.84 -32.14
CA MET A 15 21.43 4.98 -31.39
C MET A 15 21.34 4.40 -29.97
N ALA A 16 20.21 4.54 -29.30
CA ALA A 16 19.98 3.95 -27.99
C ALA A 16 20.01 2.41 -28.00
N THR A 17 19.62 1.78 -29.11
CA THR A 17 19.72 0.32 -29.29
C THR A 17 21.16 -0.11 -29.51
N ALA A 18 21.91 0.65 -30.30
CA ALA A 18 23.36 0.44 -30.43
C ALA A 18 24.04 0.56 -29.06
N MET A 19 23.72 1.58 -28.26
CA MET A 19 24.17 1.70 -26.86
C MET A 19 23.80 0.45 -26.06
N TYR A 20 22.52 0.06 -26.06
CA TYR A 20 22.00 -1.05 -25.25
C TYR A 20 22.77 -2.37 -25.48
N HIS A 21 23.12 -2.66 -26.73
CA HIS A 21 23.83 -3.88 -27.09
C HIS A 21 25.36 -3.77 -26.96
N THR A 22 25.95 -2.64 -27.37
CA THR A 22 27.42 -2.49 -27.40
C THR A 22 27.99 -2.03 -26.07
N GLY A 23 27.20 -1.37 -25.21
CA GLY A 23 27.73 -0.75 -24.01
C GLY A 23 28.66 0.42 -24.29
N LYS A 24 28.63 1.01 -25.50
CA LYS A 24 29.49 2.15 -25.87
C LYS A 24 28.64 3.38 -26.18
N ASP A 25 29.24 4.55 -26.04
CA ASP A 25 28.63 5.81 -26.47
C ASP A 25 28.81 6.00 -28.00
N PRO A 26 27.74 5.92 -28.80
CA PRO A 26 27.80 6.03 -30.26
C PRO A 26 27.97 7.48 -30.75
N ILE A 27 27.83 8.48 -29.88
CA ILE A 27 28.00 9.90 -30.24
C ILE A 27 29.49 10.22 -30.44
N HIS A 28 30.36 9.51 -29.73
CA HIS A 28 31.81 9.71 -29.76
C HIS A 28 32.52 8.61 -30.56
N ARG A 29 33.73 8.90 -31.04
CA ARG A 29 34.54 7.92 -31.79
C ARG A 29 34.83 6.69 -30.92
N ILE A 30 34.46 5.51 -31.41
CA ILE A 30 34.70 4.24 -30.74
C ILE A 30 36.09 3.72 -31.15
N ALA A 31 36.99 3.62 -30.18
CA ALA A 31 38.30 3.00 -30.26
C ALA A 31 38.37 1.81 -29.29
N ARG A 32 39.44 1.02 -29.36
CA ARG A 32 39.65 -0.18 -28.51
C ARG A 32 39.59 0.15 -27.01
N ASN A 33 40.01 1.36 -26.66
CA ASN A 33 40.13 1.92 -25.32
C ASN A 33 39.01 2.91 -24.97
N SER A 34 37.91 2.94 -25.74
CA SER A 34 36.75 3.77 -25.39
C SER A 34 36.09 3.28 -24.09
N PRO A 35 35.65 4.20 -23.21
CA PRO A 35 34.99 3.84 -21.96
C PRO A 35 33.67 3.11 -22.20
N ASP A 36 33.33 2.20 -21.30
CA ASP A 36 32.04 1.52 -21.30
C ASP A 36 30.97 2.42 -20.67
N MET A 37 29.79 2.39 -21.26
CA MET A 37 28.58 3.02 -20.78
C MET A 37 27.81 2.04 -19.88
N PRO A 38 27.55 2.37 -18.60
CA PRO A 38 26.80 1.52 -17.70
C PRO A 38 25.32 1.47 -18.09
N ILE A 39 24.81 0.29 -18.44
CA ILE A 39 23.41 0.08 -18.85
C ILE A 39 22.65 -0.70 -17.76
N PRO A 40 21.56 -0.13 -17.21
CA PRO A 40 20.76 -0.79 -16.18
C PRO A 40 19.89 -1.90 -16.79
N ARG A 41 20.43 -3.12 -16.89
CA ARG A 41 19.66 -4.29 -17.34
C ARG A 41 18.79 -4.89 -16.22
N GLY A 42 19.24 -4.78 -14.97
CA GLY A 42 18.56 -5.40 -13.82
C GLY A 42 17.34 -4.62 -13.33
N ASP A 43 16.32 -5.35 -12.87
CA ASP A 43 15.06 -4.77 -12.40
C ASP A 43 15.22 -3.84 -11.20
N ARG A 44 16.13 -4.17 -10.27
CA ARG A 44 16.39 -3.33 -9.09
C ARG A 44 16.86 -1.93 -9.50
N GLN A 45 17.79 -1.85 -10.44
CA GLN A 45 18.37 -0.58 -10.91
C GLN A 45 17.37 0.19 -11.77
N ARG A 46 16.64 -0.49 -12.66
CA ARG A 46 15.56 0.12 -13.46
C ARG A 46 14.45 0.68 -12.58
N ARG A 47 14.05 -0.05 -11.53
CA ARG A 47 13.05 0.40 -10.54
C ARG A 47 13.55 1.63 -9.79
N LEU A 48 14.82 1.65 -9.39
CA LEU A 48 15.42 2.81 -8.73
C LEU A 48 15.46 4.03 -9.66
N HIS A 49 15.91 3.87 -10.91
CA HIS A 49 15.94 4.98 -11.88
C HIS A 49 14.53 5.52 -12.17
N LYS A 50 13.56 4.63 -12.32
CA LYS A 50 12.15 5.00 -12.48
C LYS A 50 11.61 5.71 -11.24
N ALA A 51 11.99 5.27 -10.04
CA ALA A 51 11.63 5.93 -8.78
C ALA A 51 12.18 7.36 -8.70
N PHE A 52 13.40 7.61 -9.19
CA PHE A 52 13.95 8.98 -9.24
C PHE A 52 13.13 9.89 -10.14
N LEU A 53 12.69 9.41 -11.31
CA LEU A 53 11.80 10.17 -12.19
C LEU A 53 10.42 10.41 -11.55
N ARG A 54 9.93 9.43 -10.78
CA ARG A 54 8.67 9.50 -10.01
C ARG A 54 8.90 9.75 -8.53
N TYR A 55 9.78 10.72 -8.20
CA TYR A 55 10.16 11.03 -6.81
C TYR A 55 8.96 11.37 -5.91
N HIS A 56 7.88 11.76 -6.55
CA HIS A 56 6.68 12.26 -5.96
C HIS A 56 5.72 11.18 -5.44
N ASP A 57 5.90 9.94 -5.86
CA ASP A 57 5.11 8.80 -5.40
C ASP A 57 5.66 8.29 -4.07
N ALA A 58 4.83 8.34 -3.02
CA ALA A 58 5.25 8.02 -1.67
C ALA A 58 5.63 6.55 -1.46
N ASN A 59 5.17 5.64 -2.31
CA ASN A 59 5.58 4.22 -2.25
C ASN A 59 7.08 4.05 -2.55
N ASN A 60 7.69 4.98 -3.30
CA ASN A 60 9.09 4.88 -3.72
C ASN A 60 10.07 5.53 -2.72
N TRP A 61 9.57 6.30 -1.75
CA TRP A 61 10.42 7.08 -0.84
C TRP A 61 11.40 6.27 0.01
N PRO A 62 11.07 5.07 0.53
CA PRO A 62 12.05 4.26 1.27
C PRO A 62 13.30 3.96 0.44
N MET A 63 13.10 3.50 -0.79
CA MET A 63 14.18 3.15 -1.72
C MET A 63 14.99 4.37 -2.15
N LEU A 64 14.32 5.52 -2.35
CA LEU A 64 14.99 6.77 -2.68
C LEU A 64 15.84 7.29 -1.52
N ARG A 65 15.37 7.20 -0.27
CA ARG A 65 16.16 7.59 0.91
C ARG A 65 17.42 6.75 1.02
N GLU A 66 17.30 5.43 0.88
CA GLU A 66 18.46 4.54 0.91
C GLU A 66 19.47 4.87 -0.19
N ALA A 67 19.00 5.08 -1.43
CA ALA A 67 19.87 5.43 -2.54
C ALA A 67 20.55 6.80 -2.35
N LEU A 68 19.81 7.82 -1.94
CA LEU A 68 20.35 9.16 -1.68
C LEU A 68 21.40 9.16 -0.56
N LYS A 69 21.16 8.41 0.52
CA LYS A 69 22.16 8.22 1.59
C LYS A 69 23.42 7.53 1.07
N ARG A 70 23.29 6.48 0.24
CA ARG A 70 24.44 5.78 -0.36
C ARG A 70 25.23 6.66 -1.33
N MET A 71 24.58 7.61 -1.98
CA MET A 71 25.21 8.59 -2.87
C MET A 71 25.80 9.80 -2.13
N GLY A 72 25.66 9.89 -0.80
CA GLY A 72 26.09 11.05 -0.02
C GLY A 72 25.21 12.30 -0.21
N ARG A 73 24.03 12.16 -0.84
CA ARG A 73 23.08 13.25 -1.13
C ARG A 73 21.91 13.29 -0.15
N ALA A 74 22.22 13.14 1.14
CA ALA A 74 21.23 13.22 2.22
C ALA A 74 20.65 14.64 2.38
N ASP A 75 21.34 15.65 1.84
CA ASP A 75 20.90 17.05 1.72
C ASP A 75 19.61 17.22 0.92
N LEU A 76 19.28 16.26 0.04
CA LEU A 76 18.03 16.27 -0.73
C LEU A 76 16.84 15.68 0.02
N ILE A 77 17.00 15.27 1.27
CA ILE A 77 15.95 14.69 2.12
C ILE A 77 15.49 15.73 3.16
N GLY A 78 14.24 16.17 3.09
CA GLY A 78 13.71 17.23 3.94
C GLY A 78 12.33 17.72 3.52
N ASN A 79 11.72 18.56 4.35
CA ASN A 79 10.35 19.05 4.12
C ASN A 79 10.31 20.44 3.46
N GLY A 80 11.48 21.01 3.15
CA GLY A 80 11.60 22.31 2.46
C GLY A 80 11.57 22.18 0.93
N LYS A 81 11.33 23.31 0.23
CA LYS A 81 11.21 23.39 -1.24
C LYS A 81 12.43 22.91 -2.04
N ARG A 82 13.62 22.85 -1.41
CA ARG A 82 14.88 22.41 -2.03
C ARG A 82 15.12 20.90 -1.93
N HIS A 83 14.27 20.18 -1.20
CA HIS A 83 14.42 18.74 -1.00
C HIS A 83 13.59 17.97 -2.01
N LEU A 84 14.12 16.84 -2.48
CA LEU A 84 13.48 15.97 -3.46
C LEU A 84 12.39 15.12 -2.82
N ILE A 85 12.63 14.64 -1.60
CA ILE A 85 11.71 13.76 -0.87
C ILE A 85 11.58 14.20 0.60
N PRO A 86 10.40 14.02 1.23
CA PRO A 86 10.21 14.32 2.63
C PRO A 86 10.93 13.32 3.55
N THR A 87 11.23 13.76 4.78
CA THR A 87 11.87 12.90 5.79
C THR A 87 10.92 11.83 6.31
N TRP A 88 9.64 12.17 6.45
CA TRP A 88 8.59 11.29 6.96
C TRP A 88 7.71 10.73 5.85
N GLN A 89 7.19 9.53 6.04
CA GLN A 89 6.26 8.87 5.12
C GLN A 89 4.84 8.91 5.71
N PRO A 90 3.84 9.45 5.00
CA PRO A 90 2.47 9.46 5.50
C PRO A 90 1.98 8.02 5.71
N ALA A 91 1.24 7.81 6.80
CA ALA A 91 0.68 6.51 7.12
C ALA A 91 -0.23 6.05 5.96
N GLY A 92 -0.03 4.81 5.49
CA GLY A 92 -0.84 4.19 4.43
C GLY A 92 -0.18 4.12 3.04
N THR A 93 1.01 4.70 2.82
CA THR A 93 1.68 4.69 1.50
C THR A 93 2.97 3.87 1.45
N GLY A 94 2.96 2.71 2.11
CA GLY A 94 4.12 1.79 2.14
C GLY A 94 3.76 0.35 2.49
N ASP A 95 2.68 0.14 3.26
CA ASP A 95 2.27 -1.18 3.77
C ASP A 95 0.85 -1.59 3.31
N ALA A 96 0.35 -1.01 2.23
CA ALA A 96 -0.98 -1.33 1.69
C ALA A 96 -1.04 -2.69 0.94
N SER A 97 0.02 -3.51 1.01
CA SER A 97 -0.02 -4.91 0.55
C SER A 97 -0.35 -5.90 1.67
N THR A 98 -0.49 -5.47 2.93
CA THR A 98 -0.84 -6.37 4.06
C THR A 98 -1.99 -5.84 4.92
N GLN A 99 -2.86 -4.99 4.37
CA GLN A 99 -4.17 -4.73 4.97
C GLN A 99 -5.22 -5.44 4.12
N PRO A 100 -5.93 -6.46 4.63
CA PRO A 100 -7.10 -7.03 3.95
C PRO A 100 -8.26 -6.02 4.04
N GLY A 101 -8.08 -4.88 3.39
CA GLY A 101 -9.09 -3.85 3.24
C GLY A 101 -10.11 -4.32 2.21
N LYS A 102 -11.29 -4.73 2.69
CA LYS A 102 -12.49 -5.15 1.96
C LYS A 102 -12.48 -4.71 0.49
N ALA A 103 -12.23 -5.66 -0.41
CA ALA A 103 -12.44 -5.48 -1.84
C ALA A 103 -13.87 -4.99 -2.06
N LYS A 104 -14.04 -3.73 -2.45
CA LYS A 104 -15.32 -3.25 -2.98
C LYS A 104 -15.48 -3.90 -4.35
N ALA A 105 -16.43 -4.82 -4.45
CA ALA A 105 -16.80 -5.44 -5.71
C ALA A 105 -17.22 -4.34 -6.70
N PHE A 106 -16.44 -4.15 -7.76
CA PHE A 106 -16.83 -3.32 -8.90
C PHE A 106 -17.98 -4.03 -9.62
N ARG A 107 -19.21 -3.51 -9.46
CA ARG A 107 -20.39 -3.99 -10.20
C ARG A 107 -20.46 -3.25 -11.53
N THR A 108 -20.21 -3.94 -12.63
CA THR A 108 -20.45 -3.39 -13.98
C THR A 108 -21.94 -3.52 -14.32
N GLN A 109 -22.62 -2.39 -14.52
CA GLN A 109 -24.05 -2.31 -14.82
C GLN A 109 -24.35 -2.64 -16.29
N HIS A 110 -23.99 -3.84 -16.75
CA HIS A 110 -24.36 -4.29 -18.09
C HIS A 110 -24.42 -5.82 -18.15
N THR A 111 -25.39 -6.40 -17.47
CA THR A 111 -26.03 -7.66 -17.89
C THR A 111 -27.43 -7.62 -17.28
N GLY A 112 -28.46 -7.72 -18.12
CA GLY A 112 -29.88 -7.67 -17.73
C GLY A 112 -30.34 -8.90 -16.96
N LEU A 113 -29.61 -9.32 -15.93
CA LEU A 113 -30.04 -10.35 -14.99
C LEU A 113 -30.71 -9.69 -13.79
N PRO A 114 -31.90 -10.16 -13.36
CA PRO A 114 -32.61 -9.55 -12.24
C PRO A 114 -31.80 -9.63 -10.94
N ASP A 115 -31.80 -8.54 -10.18
CA ASP A 115 -31.18 -8.43 -8.87
C ASP A 115 -31.76 -9.49 -7.92
N ALA A 116 -30.97 -10.52 -7.61
CA ALA A 116 -31.27 -11.45 -6.52
C ALA A 116 -31.18 -10.68 -5.19
N LYS A 117 -32.33 -10.17 -4.75
CA LYS A 117 -32.51 -9.49 -3.46
C LYS A 117 -32.06 -10.43 -2.35
N ARG A 118 -30.96 -10.06 -1.67
CA ARG A 118 -30.48 -10.67 -0.43
C ARG A 118 -31.66 -10.84 0.54
N PRO A 119 -31.89 -12.02 1.15
CA PRO A 119 -32.96 -12.17 2.12
C PRO A 119 -32.63 -11.36 3.37
N THR A 120 -33.32 -10.23 3.55
CA THR A 120 -33.38 -9.51 4.82
C THR A 120 -34.22 -10.34 5.78
N LYS A 121 -33.60 -10.90 6.83
CA LYS A 121 -34.35 -11.46 7.96
C LYS A 121 -35.17 -10.34 8.60
N ALA A 122 -36.48 -10.36 8.37
CA ALA A 122 -37.44 -9.52 9.08
C ALA A 122 -38.71 -10.34 9.39
N GLY A 123 -39.09 -10.34 10.66
CA GLY A 123 -40.50 -10.38 11.07
C GLY A 123 -41.11 -11.76 11.30
N ALA A 124 -40.80 -12.40 12.43
CA ALA A 124 -41.70 -13.37 13.03
C ALA A 124 -42.76 -12.64 13.88
N ALA A 125 -44.03 -12.92 13.57
CA ALA A 125 -45.23 -12.88 14.42
C ALA A 125 -45.70 -11.53 14.99
N SER A 126 -46.71 -10.98 14.31
CA SER A 126 -47.79 -10.20 14.92
C SER A 126 -48.75 -11.14 15.68
N GLY A 127 -49.15 -10.76 16.89
CA GLY A 127 -50.23 -11.43 17.61
C GLY A 127 -50.19 -11.18 19.11
N LYS A 128 -51.05 -10.29 19.60
CA LYS A 128 -51.36 -10.16 21.03
C LYS A 128 -52.87 -10.25 21.20
N PRO A 129 -53.35 -10.98 22.21
CA PRO A 129 -54.31 -10.38 23.13
C PRO A 129 -53.97 -10.63 24.61
N ARG A 130 -54.79 -10.07 25.51
CA ARG A 130 -54.50 -9.70 26.91
C ARG A 130 -55.19 -10.60 27.95
N LYS A 131 -54.59 -10.62 29.16
CA LYS A 131 -55.16 -10.69 30.56
C LYS A 131 -55.72 -12.03 31.09
N PRO A 132 -55.93 -12.20 32.43
CA PRO A 132 -55.31 -11.59 33.62
C PRO A 132 -55.02 -12.57 34.81
N GLY A 133 -54.21 -12.15 35.80
CA GLY A 133 -54.60 -12.30 37.22
C GLY A 133 -53.78 -13.18 38.19
N LYS A 134 -53.45 -12.54 39.33
CA LYS A 134 -53.53 -13.04 40.73
C LYS A 134 -52.29 -13.63 41.42
N GLY A 135 -51.75 -12.82 42.34
CA GLY A 135 -51.16 -13.22 43.64
C GLY A 135 -49.75 -13.78 43.61
N ARG A 136 -48.93 -13.71 44.65
CA ARG A 136 -49.00 -13.10 45.98
C ARG A 136 -47.56 -13.11 46.52
N ALA A 137 -47.26 -12.16 47.39
CA ALA A 137 -46.01 -11.93 48.11
C ALA A 137 -45.27 -13.16 48.67
N ARG A 138 -43.93 -13.02 48.83
CA ARG A 138 -43.10 -13.25 50.06
C ARG A 138 -41.61 -13.28 49.65
N LYS A 139 -40.81 -12.25 49.95
CA LYS A 139 -40.06 -11.92 51.19
C LYS A 139 -38.99 -12.95 51.58
N GLY A 140 -37.75 -12.44 51.60
CA GLY A 140 -36.63 -12.88 52.44
C GLY A 140 -35.56 -13.67 51.70
N ILE A 141 -34.26 -13.59 52.00
CA ILE A 141 -33.46 -12.95 53.03
C ILE A 141 -32.00 -13.10 52.54
N ASN A 142 -31.17 -12.05 52.63
CA ASN A 142 -29.71 -12.19 52.57
C ASN A 142 -29.20 -12.63 53.95
N PRO A 143 -28.20 -13.52 54.00
CA PRO A 143 -26.91 -13.15 54.61
C PRO A 143 -25.76 -13.71 53.76
N GLY A 144 -24.58 -13.13 53.64
CA GLY A 144 -23.73 -12.40 54.57
C GLY A 144 -22.30 -12.84 54.24
N SER A 145 -21.37 -11.90 54.07
CA SER A 145 -19.93 -12.19 53.92
C SER A 145 -19.37 -12.76 55.23
N PRO A 146 -18.26 -13.53 55.17
CA PRO A 146 -17.07 -13.00 55.81
C PRO A 146 -15.75 -13.27 55.06
N THR A 147 -14.80 -12.41 55.40
CA THR A 147 -13.36 -12.34 55.13
C THR A 147 -12.56 -13.62 55.36
N GLY A 148 -11.46 -13.81 54.62
CA GLY A 148 -10.40 -14.76 54.96
C GLY A 148 -9.11 -14.61 54.14
N ARG A 149 -8.06 -14.04 54.75
CA ARG A 149 -6.64 -14.06 54.31
C ARG A 149 -6.05 -15.46 54.50
N GLY A 150 -5.17 -15.92 53.60
CA GLY A 150 -4.37 -17.13 53.81
C GLY A 150 -3.21 -17.33 52.83
N LYS A 151 -1.99 -16.98 53.26
CA LYS A 151 -0.69 -17.39 52.71
C LYS A 151 -0.48 -18.90 52.91
N ARG A 152 0.04 -19.62 51.90
CA ARG A 152 0.86 -20.85 52.00
C ARG A 152 1.79 -20.87 50.76
N ARG A 153 3.09 -20.66 50.98
CA ARG A 153 4.17 -21.66 51.07
C ARG A 153 4.62 -22.15 49.70
#